data_AF-A0A432GLP5-F1
#
_entry.id   AF-A0A432GLP5-F1
#
_cell.length_a   1.000
_cell.length_b   1.000
_cell.length_c   1.000
_cell.angle_alpha   90.00
_cell.angle_beta   90.00
_cell.angle_gamma   90.00
#
_symmetry.space_group_name_H-M   'P 1'
#
loop_
_entity.id
_entity.type
_entity.pdbx_description
1 polymer ?
#
loop_
_entity_poly.entity_id
_entity_poly.type
_entity_poly.pdbx_seq_one_letter_code
_entity_poly.pdbx_strand_id
1 'polypeptide(L)' 'MIISRNIGIKGFFVDAKNEKARKYYEKFGFIPMPDNKQQLFLAMNGLQQAYQT' A
#
# COMPACT_ATOMS: atom_id res chain seq x y z
N MET A 1 3.82 13.91 -11.93
CA MET A 1 3.21 12.56 -11.88
C MET A 1 2.82 12.16 -13.30
N ILE A 2 3.70 11.49 -14.07
CA ILE A 2 3.43 11.18 -15.50
C ILE A 2 3.57 9.68 -15.82
N ILE A 3 4.28 8.89 -15.01
CA ILE A 3 4.69 7.53 -15.41
C ILE A 3 3.65 6.43 -15.11
N SER A 4 2.61 6.73 -14.33
CA SER A 4 1.60 5.72 -13.92
C SER A 4 0.41 5.60 -14.87
N ARG A 5 0.18 6.56 -15.77
CA ARG A 5 -1.03 6.54 -16.62
C ARG A 5 -0.93 5.57 -17.80
N ASN A 6 0.29 5.17 -18.16
CA ASN A 6 0.59 4.26 -19.27
C ASN A 6 1.02 2.86 -18.81
N ILE A 7 1.28 2.66 -17.52
CA ILE A 7 1.66 1.38 -16.93
C ILE A 7 0.53 1.00 -15.98
N GLY A 8 -0.16 -0.11 -16.20
CA GLY A 8 -1.35 -0.56 -15.46
C GLY A 8 -1.09 -0.95 -14.00
N ILE A 9 -0.41 -0.09 -13.24
CA ILE A 9 -0.10 -0.27 -11.82
C ILE A 9 -1.40 -0.01 -11.05
N LYS A 10 -2.00 -1.09 -10.54
CA LYS A 10 -3.23 -1.02 -9.72
C LYS A 10 -2.94 -0.75 -8.24
N GLY A 11 -1.71 -0.97 -7.78
CA GLY A 11 -1.29 -0.77 -6.40
C GLY A 11 0.11 -1.31 -6.11
N PHE A 12 0.53 -1.21 -4.85
CA PHE A 12 1.81 -1.67 -4.34
C PHE A 12 1.63 -2.77 -3.31
N PHE A 13 2.55 -3.74 -3.32
CA PHE A 13 2.67 -4.72 -2.25
C PHE A 13 3.91 -4.44 -1.42
N VAL A 14 3.82 -4.68 -0.11
CA VAL A 14 4.96 -4.62 0.81
C VAL A 14 4.92 -5.81 1.76
N ASP A 15 6.09 -6.34 2.09
CA ASP A 15 6.25 -7.33 3.16
C ASP A 15 6.77 -6.64 4.42
N ALA A 16 5.96 -6.66 5.47
CA ALA A 16 6.31 -6.12 6.77
C ALA A 16 7.26 -7.06 7.51
N LYS A 17 8.42 -6.53 7.88
CA LYS A 17 9.44 -7.26 8.66
C LYS A 17 8.92 -7.83 9.99
N ASN A 18 7.94 -7.18 10.61
CA ASN A 18 7.33 -7.58 11.88
C ASN A 18 5.98 -6.90 12.11
N GLU A 19 5.31 -7.23 13.20
CA GLU A 19 3.99 -6.67 13.54
C GLU A 19 4.02 -5.13 13.72
N LYS A 20 5.13 -4.57 14.23
CA LYS A 20 5.29 -3.12 14.36
C LYS A 20 5.32 -2.45 12.98
N ALA A 21 6.03 -3.04 12.02
CA ALA A 21 6.05 -2.56 10.64
C ALA A 21 4.68 -2.68 9.96
N ARG A 22 3.96 -3.79 10.18
CA ARG A 22 2.59 -3.99 9.69
C ARG A 22 1.66 -2.85 10.17
N LYS A 23 1.62 -2.61 11.48
CA LYS A 23 0.82 -1.52 12.08
C LYS A 23 1.24 -0.13 11.61
N TYR A 24 2.50 0.06 11.24
CA TYR A 24 2.94 1.32 10.63
C TYR A 24 2.34 1.49 9.23
N TYR A 25 2.43 0.48 8.37
CA TYR A 25 1.87 0.54 7.01
C TYR A 25 0.35 0.71 7.00
N GLU A 26 -0.38 0.06 7.91
CA GLU A 26 -1.84 0.18 8.02
C GLU A 26 -2.32 1.63 8.20
N LYS A 27 -1.53 2.50 8.84
CA LYS A 27 -1.84 3.93 9.00
C LYS A 27 -1.90 4.70 7.69
N PHE A 28 -1.24 4.19 6.65
CA PHE A 28 -1.19 4.79 5.32
C PHE A 28 -2.18 4.13 4.34
N GLY A 29 -3.12 3.32 4.85
CA GLY A 29 -4.15 2.67 4.04
C GLY A 29 -3.73 1.35 3.41
N PHE A 30 -2.58 0.79 3.80
CA PHE A 30 -2.23 -0.58 3.44
C PHE A 30 -3.14 -1.59 4.15
N ILE A 31 -3.60 -2.60 3.43
CA ILE A 31 -4.49 -3.63 3.95
C ILE A 31 -3.72 -4.96 3.98
N PRO A 32 -3.70 -5.69 5.12
CA PRO A 32 -3.04 -6.98 5.20
C PRO A 32 -3.76 -8.03 4.36
N MET A 33 -2.99 -8.89 3.69
CA MET A 33 -3.54 -10.01 2.92
C MET A 33 -4.16 -11.06 3.85
N PRO A 34 -5.26 -11.72 3.45
CA PRO A 34 -5.93 -12.71 4.27
C PRO A 34 -5.04 -13.92 4.58
N ASP A 35 -4.24 -14.35 3.61
CA ASP A 35 -3.40 -15.56 3.71
C ASP A 35 -2.06 -15.28 4.38
N ASN A 36 -1.53 -14.05 4.25
CA ASN A 36 -0.29 -13.63 4.87
C ASN A 36 -0.43 -12.19 5.42
N LYS A 37 -0.69 -12.08 6.73
CA LYS A 37 -0.86 -10.79 7.40
C LYS A 37 0.39 -9.91 7.40
N GLN A 38 1.56 -10.45 7.06
CA GLN A 38 2.80 -9.68 6.93
C GLN A 38 2.93 -9.06 5.54
N GLN A 39 2.22 -9.57 4.54
CA GLN A 39 2.12 -8.93 3.23
C GLN A 39 0.93 -7.97 3.23
N LEU A 40 1.15 -6.74 2.76
CA LEU A 40 0.10 -5.73 2.67
C LEU A 40 0.02 -5.15 1.27
N PHE A 41 -1.19 -4.72 0.91
CA PHE A 41 -1.50 -4.10 -0.37
C PHE A 41 -1.99 -2.66 -0.18
N LEU A 42 -1.51 -1.75 -1.02
CA LEU A 42 -2.02 -0.39 -1.13
C LEU A 42 -2.52 -0.12 -2.55
N ALA A 43 -3.82 0.12 -2.67
CA ALA A 43 -4.43 0.51 -3.94
C ALA A 43 -3.98 1.93 -4.34
N MET A 44 -3.71 2.17 -5.63
CA MET A 44 -3.27 3.48 -6.12
C MET A 44 -4.28 4.62 -5.85
N ASN A 45 -5.58 4.30 -5.73
CA ASN A 45 -6.60 5.27 -5.35
C ASN A 45 -6.37 5.83 -3.94
N GLY A 46 -5.83 5.01 -3.02
CA GLY A 46 -5.49 5.44 -1.65
C GLY A 46 -4.28 6.37 -1.60
N LEU A 47 -3.33 6.23 -2.55
CA LEU A 47 -2.17 7.10 -2.62
C LEU A 47 -2.52 8.54 -2.99
N GLN A 48 -3.50 8.77 -3.87
CA GLN A 48 -3.93 10.14 -4.19
C GLN A 48 -4.44 10.90 -2.96
N GLN A 49 -5.01 10.21 -1.97
CA GLN A 49 -5.48 10.81 -0.72
C GLN A 49 -4.31 11.15 0.23
N ALA A 50 -3.24 10.35 0.23
CA ALA A 50 -2.05 10.58 1.07
C ALA A 50 -1.18 11.76 0.60
N TYR A 51 -1.23 12.13 -0.69
CA TYR A 51 -0.46 13.24 -1.26
C TYR A 51 -1.23 14.57 -1.34
N GLN A 52 -2.46 14.66 -0.83
CA GLN A 52 -3.30 15.87 -0.87
C GLN A 52 -3.29 16.70 0.43
N THR A 53 -2.26 16.56 1.27
CA THR A 53 -2.02 17.43 2.45
C THR A 53 -0.89 18.40 2.14
#